data_AF-A0A1Q3BYR7-F1
#
_entry.id   AF-A0A1Q3BYR7-F1
#
_cell.length_a   1.000
_cell.length_b   1.000
_cell.length_c   1.000
_cell.angle_alpha   90.00
_cell.angle_beta   90.00
_cell.angle_gamma   90.00
#
_symmetry.space_group_name_H-M   'P 1'
#
loop_
_entity.id
_entity.type
_entity.pdbx_description
1 polymer ?
#
loop_
_entity_poly.entity_id
_entity_poly.type
_entity_poly.pdbx_seq_one_letter_code
_entity_poly.pdbx_strand_id
1 'polypeptide(L)'
;MKDILGINDDLCQALQRKSQDIVNATCSVLESIISDKKAYSQRGDADAALNMMTSFEFILNLHHMKDILGITDHLCQVLQRKSQDIVNVINLVSSTKALIQRLSESGWDDHFQNAKSFYEHHDINIHDMSARYIAGRGRYRPQDHHVDVEHHYRIDVFTVAIDSQLQELNNKFNDTTMELLVLCSALDPRDNYKLFKVNDICKLAVKFYPDDFTK
;
A
#
# COMPACT_ATOMS: atom_id res chain seq x y z
N MET A 1 10.24 20.23 6.09
CA MET A 1 9.48 19.05 6.55
C MET A 1 8.00 19.14 6.16
N LYS A 2 7.37 20.33 6.20
CA LYS A 2 6.00 20.55 5.68
C LYS A 2 5.87 20.44 4.14
N ASP A 3 6.90 20.79 3.40
CA ASP A 3 6.82 20.85 1.92
C ASP A 3 6.90 19.49 1.22
N ILE A 4 7.37 18.44 1.91
CA ILE A 4 7.40 17.06 1.40
C ILE A 4 6.03 16.39 1.58
N LEU A 5 5.25 16.81 2.57
CA LEU A 5 3.88 16.31 2.79
C LEU A 5 2.90 16.91 1.78
N GLY A 6 3.05 18.18 1.39
CA GLY A 6 2.12 18.86 0.49
C GLY A 6 2.08 18.31 -0.95
N ILE A 7 3.23 17.94 -1.52
CA ILE A 7 3.31 17.34 -2.87
C ILE A 7 2.75 15.92 -2.89
N ASN A 8 2.85 15.22 -1.76
CA ASN A 8 2.37 13.85 -1.63
C ASN A 8 0.83 13.79 -1.51
N ASP A 9 0.24 14.82 -0.91
CA ASP A 9 -1.21 14.93 -0.76
C ASP A 9 -1.90 15.13 -2.12
N ASP A 10 -1.36 15.98 -3.00
CA ASP A 10 -1.93 16.24 -4.33
C ASP A 10 -1.96 14.99 -5.22
N LEU A 11 -0.90 14.20 -5.19
CA LEU A 11 -0.81 12.99 -6.01
C LEU A 11 -1.60 11.82 -5.41
N CYS A 12 -1.61 11.68 -4.08
CA CYS A 12 -2.49 10.73 -3.40
C CYS A 12 -3.97 11.07 -3.66
N GLN A 13 -4.34 12.35 -3.65
CA GLN A 13 -5.67 12.83 -4.03
C GLN A 13 -5.95 12.59 -5.53
N ALA A 14 -4.96 12.74 -6.42
CA ALA A 14 -5.14 12.47 -7.85
C ALA A 14 -5.34 10.97 -8.14
N LEU A 15 -4.57 10.10 -7.47
CA LEU A 15 -4.76 8.65 -7.52
C LEU A 15 -6.12 8.25 -6.94
N GLN A 16 -6.55 8.90 -5.86
CA GLN A 16 -7.87 8.70 -5.27
C GLN A 16 -8.99 9.08 -6.24
N ARG A 17 -8.92 10.26 -6.87
CA ARG A 17 -9.90 10.69 -7.87
C ARG A 17 -9.96 9.70 -9.02
N LYS A 18 -8.82 9.31 -9.57
CA LYS A 18 -8.77 8.32 -10.66
C LYS A 18 -9.35 6.96 -10.26
N SER A 19 -9.03 6.46 -9.07
CA SER A 19 -9.58 5.20 -8.57
C SER A 19 -11.10 5.28 -8.46
N GLN A 20 -11.62 6.37 -7.89
CA GLN A 20 -13.05 6.60 -7.78
C GLN A 20 -13.73 6.74 -9.14
N ASP A 21 -13.12 7.48 -10.07
CA ASP A 21 -13.63 7.67 -11.42
C ASP A 21 -13.72 6.34 -12.17
N ILE A 22 -12.71 5.46 -12.02
CA ILE A 22 -12.70 4.12 -12.62
C ILE A 22 -13.80 3.25 -12.04
N VAL A 23 -13.97 3.25 -10.70
CA VAL A 23 -15.04 2.48 -10.04
C VAL A 23 -16.41 2.97 -10.52
N ASN A 24 -16.65 4.28 -10.49
CA ASN A 24 -17.92 4.88 -10.91
C ASN A 24 -18.23 4.60 -12.39
N ALA A 25 -17.24 4.73 -13.27
CA ALA A 25 -17.38 4.43 -14.69
C ALA A 25 -17.72 2.94 -14.91
N THR A 26 -17.08 2.05 -14.16
CA THR A 26 -17.34 0.61 -14.25
C THR A 26 -18.75 0.27 -13.75
N CYS A 27 -19.18 0.82 -12.61
CA CYS A 27 -20.55 0.66 -12.12
C CYS A 27 -21.58 1.14 -13.14
N SER A 28 -21.36 2.31 -13.76
CA SER A 28 -22.25 2.86 -14.79
C SER A 28 -22.37 1.92 -16.01
N VAL A 29 -21.25 1.31 -16.44
CA VAL A 29 -21.27 0.34 -17.54
C VAL A 29 -22.02 -0.93 -17.14
N LEU A 30 -21.81 -1.45 -15.93
CA LEU A 30 -22.52 -2.63 -15.43
C LEU A 30 -24.03 -2.38 -15.33
N GLU A 31 -24.45 -1.23 -14.79
CA GLU A 31 -25.87 -0.81 -14.74
C GLU A 31 -26.50 -0.71 -16.13
N SER A 32 -25.76 -0.18 -17.11
CA SER A 32 -26.21 -0.13 -18.49
C SER A 32 -26.43 -1.52 -19.08
N ILE A 33 -25.53 -2.48 -18.81
CA ILE A 33 -25.67 -3.87 -19.26
C ILE A 33 -26.86 -4.54 -18.57
N ILE A 34 -27.07 -4.28 -17.27
CA ILE A 34 -28.21 -4.81 -16.51
C ILE A 34 -29.54 -4.30 -17.06
N SER A 35 -29.56 -3.04 -17.53
CA SER A 35 -30.74 -2.38 -18.07
C SER A 35 -31.01 -2.71 -19.54
N ASP A 36 -30.00 -3.18 -20.29
CA ASP A 36 -30.14 -3.52 -21.70
C ASP A 36 -30.91 -4.84 -21.88
N LYS A 37 -32.11 -4.72 -22.46
CA LYS A 37 -32.97 -5.86 -22.81
C LYS A 37 -32.34 -6.78 -23.86
N LYS A 38 -31.26 -6.40 -24.55
CA LYS A 38 -30.58 -7.26 -25.54
C LYS A 38 -29.44 -8.09 -24.94
N ALA A 39 -28.95 -7.73 -23.75
CA ALA A 39 -27.81 -8.36 -23.09
C ALA A 39 -28.20 -9.50 -22.13
N TYR A 40 -29.20 -10.32 -22.48
CA TYR A 40 -29.75 -11.35 -21.59
C TYR A 40 -28.72 -12.32 -20.99
N SER A 41 -27.71 -12.73 -21.77
CA SER A 41 -26.70 -13.68 -21.31
C SER A 41 -25.68 -13.07 -20.34
N GLN A 42 -25.47 -11.75 -20.39
CA GLN A 42 -24.46 -11.04 -19.59
C GLN A 42 -25.07 -10.32 -18.39
N ARG A 43 -26.40 -10.18 -18.35
CA ARG A 43 -27.13 -9.46 -17.30
C ARG A 43 -26.86 -10.02 -15.89
N GLY A 44 -26.86 -11.34 -15.74
CA GLY A 44 -26.58 -11.99 -14.46
C GLY A 44 -25.15 -11.74 -13.99
N ASP A 45 -24.18 -11.82 -14.91
CA ASP A 45 -22.77 -11.56 -14.61
C ASP A 45 -22.52 -10.09 -14.25
N ALA A 46 -23.17 -9.17 -14.96
CA ALA A 46 -23.07 -7.74 -14.70
C ALA A 46 -23.68 -7.37 -13.34
N ASP A 47 -24.83 -7.95 -12.98
CA ASP A 47 -25.46 -7.78 -11.67
C ASP A 47 -24.57 -8.33 -10.54
N ALA A 48 -24.02 -9.54 -10.71
CA ALA A 48 -23.10 -10.12 -9.74
C ALA A 48 -21.82 -9.28 -9.56
N ALA A 49 -21.24 -8.78 -10.65
CA ALA A 49 -20.07 -7.92 -10.61
C ALA A 49 -20.38 -6.58 -9.93
N LEU A 50 -21.53 -5.96 -10.22
CA LEU A 50 -21.95 -4.71 -9.59
C LEU A 50 -22.10 -4.91 -8.08
N ASN A 51 -22.81 -5.96 -7.67
CA ASN A 51 -22.98 -6.32 -6.26
C ASN A 51 -21.65 -6.57 -5.54
N MET A 52 -20.66 -7.17 -6.22
CA MET A 52 -19.31 -7.35 -5.68
C MET A 52 -18.57 -6.01 -5.55
N MET A 53 -18.61 -5.15 -6.57
CA MET A 53 -17.94 -3.85 -6.56
C MET A 53 -18.51 -2.88 -5.53
N THR A 54 -19.81 -2.96 -5.25
CA THR A 54 -20.47 -2.14 -4.23
C THR A 54 -20.55 -2.83 -2.87
N SER A 55 -19.89 -3.99 -2.70
CA SER A 55 -19.86 -4.69 -1.42
C SER A 55 -18.97 -3.97 -0.42
N PHE A 56 -19.32 -4.14 0.86
CA PHE A 56 -18.49 -3.69 1.98
C PHE A 56 -17.04 -4.21 1.88
N GLU A 57 -16.87 -5.50 1.57
CA GLU A 57 -15.55 -6.13 1.44
C GLU A 57 -14.68 -5.46 0.37
N PHE A 58 -15.25 -5.20 -0.81
CA PHE A 58 -14.49 -4.62 -1.92
C PHE A 58 -14.07 -3.19 -1.63
N ILE A 59 -14.99 -2.36 -1.14
CA ILE A 59 -14.72 -0.94 -0.86
C ILE A 59 -13.70 -0.80 0.27
N LEU A 60 -13.79 -1.64 1.31
CA LEU A 60 -12.82 -1.65 2.40
C LEU A 60 -11.43 -2.00 1.87
N ASN A 61 -11.31 -3.06 1.08
CA ASN A 61 -10.05 -3.44 0.44
C ASN A 61 -9.51 -2.38 -0.52
N LEU A 62 -10.38 -1.66 -1.23
CA LEU A 62 -9.98 -0.55 -2.09
C LEU A 62 -9.36 0.59 -1.27
N HIS A 63 -9.95 0.94 -0.14
CA HIS A 63 -9.38 1.91 0.79
C HIS A 63 -8.05 1.39 1.37
N HIS A 64 -7.95 0.10 1.73
CA HIS A 64 -6.71 -0.49 2.23
C HIS A 64 -5.56 -0.32 1.23
N MET A 65 -5.81 -0.67 -0.04
CA MET A 65 -4.83 -0.51 -1.11
C MET A 65 -4.44 0.96 -1.29
N LYS A 66 -5.40 1.87 -1.20
CA LYS A 66 -5.15 3.31 -1.31
C LYS A 66 -4.17 3.80 -0.24
N ASP A 67 -4.37 3.43 1.02
CA ASP A 67 -3.51 3.91 2.12
C ASP A 67 -2.08 3.38 2.00
N ILE A 68 -1.93 2.08 1.68
CA ILE A 68 -0.62 1.45 1.45
C ILE A 68 0.10 2.10 0.26
N LEU A 69 -0.59 2.27 -0.87
CA LEU A 69 -0.03 2.89 -2.06
C LEU A 69 0.33 4.35 -1.80
N GLY A 70 -0.51 5.10 -1.07
CA GLY A 70 -0.24 6.49 -0.70
C GLY A 70 1.03 6.65 0.13
N ILE A 71 1.29 5.75 1.08
CA ILE A 71 2.52 5.77 1.87
C ILE A 71 3.75 5.41 1.01
N THR A 72 3.62 4.40 0.15
CA THR A 72 4.75 3.88 -0.64
C THR A 72 5.05 4.68 -1.92
N ASP A 73 4.10 5.49 -2.41
CA ASP A 73 4.21 6.19 -3.68
C ASP A 73 5.42 7.13 -3.73
N HIS A 74 5.63 7.95 -2.70
CA HIS A 74 6.78 8.87 -2.69
C HIS A 74 8.11 8.11 -2.81
N LEU A 75 8.24 7.00 -2.07
CA LEU A 75 9.41 6.14 -2.16
C LEU A 75 9.55 5.55 -3.57
N CYS A 76 8.47 5.06 -4.19
CA CYS A 76 8.47 4.54 -5.55
C CYS A 76 8.90 5.60 -6.57
N GLN A 77 8.33 6.80 -6.53
CA GLN A 77 8.69 7.89 -7.42
C GLN A 77 10.15 8.28 -7.28
N VAL A 78 10.61 8.38 -6.04
CA VAL A 78 12.00 8.73 -5.73
C VAL A 78 12.89 7.64 -6.32
N LEU A 79 12.67 6.36 -6.01
CA LEU A 79 13.48 5.25 -6.55
C LEU A 79 13.46 5.12 -8.09
N GLN A 80 12.43 5.60 -8.76
CA GLN A 80 12.33 5.58 -10.23
C GLN A 80 13.16 6.68 -10.92
N ARG A 81 13.61 7.72 -10.20
CA ARG A 81 14.44 8.78 -10.77
C ARG A 81 15.88 8.28 -10.94
N LYS A 82 16.52 8.66 -12.05
CA LYS A 82 17.88 8.18 -12.41
C LYS A 82 19.02 8.94 -11.70
N SER A 83 18.76 10.14 -11.18
CA SER A 83 19.74 11.01 -10.52
C SER A 83 19.45 11.06 -9.03
N GLN A 84 19.93 10.06 -8.31
CA GLN A 84 19.46 9.83 -6.94
C GLN A 84 20.41 10.40 -5.89
N ASP A 85 19.87 11.24 -5.01
CA ASP A 85 20.47 11.51 -3.71
C ASP A 85 20.31 10.25 -2.83
N ILE A 86 21.40 9.49 -2.71
CA ILE A 86 21.44 8.25 -1.93
C ILE A 86 21.11 8.50 -0.46
N VAL A 87 21.52 9.65 0.10
CA VAL A 87 21.22 10.02 1.49
C VAL A 87 19.74 10.30 1.68
N ASN A 88 19.09 10.99 0.74
CA ASN A 88 17.65 11.19 0.77
C ASN A 88 16.89 9.86 0.64
N VAL A 89 17.38 8.91 -0.18
CA VAL A 89 16.75 7.58 -0.28
C VAL A 89 16.81 6.83 1.05
N ILE A 90 17.95 6.84 1.73
CA ILE A 90 18.11 6.17 3.04
C ILE A 90 17.07 6.71 4.03
N ASN A 91 16.99 8.03 4.17
CA ASN A 91 16.04 8.67 5.08
C ASN A 91 14.58 8.38 4.69
N LEU A 92 14.30 8.35 3.38
CA LEU A 92 12.97 8.08 2.86
C LEU A 92 12.53 6.64 3.12
N VAL A 93 13.41 5.66 2.93
CA VAL A 93 13.13 4.26 3.25
C VAL A 93 12.79 4.11 4.73
N SER A 94 13.60 4.67 5.64
CA SER A 94 13.33 4.63 7.08
C SER A 94 12.00 5.30 7.45
N SER A 95 11.72 6.46 6.86
CA SER A 95 10.47 7.19 7.09
C SER A 95 9.26 6.41 6.58
N THR A 96 9.36 5.79 5.40
CA THR A 96 8.31 4.97 4.80
C THR A 96 8.01 3.75 5.67
N LYS A 97 9.04 3.04 6.14
CA LYS A 97 8.89 1.90 7.08
C LYS A 97 8.15 2.32 8.35
N ALA A 98 8.52 3.45 8.94
CA ALA A 98 7.88 3.97 10.15
C ALA A 98 6.41 4.35 9.92
N LEU A 99 6.06 4.89 8.74
CA LEU A 99 4.68 5.20 8.38
C LEU A 99 3.83 3.94 8.20
N ILE A 100 4.35 2.92 7.50
CA ILE A 100 3.66 1.63 7.31
C ILE A 100 3.45 0.95 8.68
N GLN A 101 4.46 0.94 9.54
CA GLN A 101 4.35 0.37 10.89
C GLN A 101 3.28 1.08 11.72
N ARG A 102 3.27 2.42 11.71
CA ARG A 102 2.23 3.19 12.42
C ARG A 102 0.82 2.92 11.89
N LEU A 103 0.68 2.72 10.58
CA LEU A 103 -0.60 2.34 9.97
C LEU A 103 -1.09 0.99 10.51
N SER A 104 -0.20 0.02 10.67
CA SER A 104 -0.51 -1.30 11.26
C SER A 104 -0.94 -1.20 12.73
N GLU A 105 -0.19 -0.43 13.53
CA GLU A 105 -0.37 -0.36 14.99
C GLU A 105 -1.59 0.46 15.42
N SER A 106 -1.91 1.52 14.68
CA SER A 106 -2.88 2.54 15.12
C SER A 106 -3.75 3.11 14.00
N GLY A 107 -3.55 2.70 12.75
CA GLY A 107 -4.25 3.28 11.60
C GLY A 107 -5.65 2.76 11.37
N TRP A 108 -6.06 1.67 12.04
CA TRP A 108 -7.35 1.03 11.82
C TRP A 108 -8.55 1.95 12.03
N ASP A 109 -8.59 2.70 13.14
CA ASP A 109 -9.76 3.49 13.49
C ASP A 109 -9.98 4.61 12.46
N ASP A 110 -8.93 5.36 12.12
CA ASP A 110 -8.97 6.40 11.09
C ASP A 110 -9.35 5.82 9.71
N HIS A 111 -8.75 4.67 9.36
CA HIS A 111 -9.03 3.96 8.12
C HIS A 111 -10.52 3.58 8.03
N PHE A 112 -11.03 2.93 9.07
CA PHE A 112 -12.40 2.45 9.12
C PHE A 112 -13.41 3.60 9.12
N GLN A 113 -13.14 4.71 9.83
CA GLN A 113 -14.02 5.90 9.76
C GLN A 113 -14.07 6.51 8.37
N ASN A 114 -12.93 6.56 7.65
CA ASN A 114 -12.91 7.04 6.27
C ASN A 114 -13.77 6.16 5.35
N ALA A 115 -13.62 4.83 5.44
CA ALA A 115 -14.46 3.89 4.69
C ALA A 115 -15.95 4.00 5.10
N LYS A 116 -16.23 4.17 6.40
CA LYS A 116 -17.58 4.36 6.94
C LYS A 116 -18.30 5.54 6.31
N SER A 117 -17.63 6.68 6.19
CA SER A 117 -18.19 7.88 5.58
C SER A 117 -18.60 7.66 4.12
N PHE A 118 -17.86 6.82 3.39
CA PHE A 118 -18.19 6.43 2.03
C PHE A 118 -19.47 5.59 1.98
N TYR A 119 -19.59 4.58 2.85
CA TYR A 119 -20.80 3.74 2.92
C TYR A 119 -22.05 4.53 3.26
N GLU A 120 -21.96 5.43 4.25
CA GLU A 120 -23.06 6.31 4.65
C GLU A 120 -23.51 7.24 3.51
N HIS A 121 -22.56 7.69 2.66
CA HIS A 121 -22.87 8.52 1.50
C HIS A 121 -23.58 7.74 0.37
N HIS A 122 -23.31 6.44 0.25
CA HIS A 122 -23.80 5.58 -0.82
C HIS A 122 -24.94 4.64 -0.40
N ASP A 123 -25.50 4.81 0.81
CA ASP A 123 -26.55 3.96 1.40
C ASP A 123 -26.19 2.45 1.40
N ILE A 124 -24.90 2.16 1.58
CA ILE A 124 -24.39 0.79 1.62
C ILE A 124 -24.50 0.29 3.06
N ASN A 125 -25.21 -0.81 3.26
CA ASN A 125 -25.38 -1.38 4.59
C ASN A 125 -24.05 -1.95 5.10
N ILE A 126 -23.57 -1.39 6.21
CA ILE A 126 -22.34 -1.84 6.88
C ILE A 126 -22.66 -3.12 7.65
N HIS A 127 -21.78 -4.11 7.52
CA HIS A 127 -21.92 -5.34 8.28
C HIS A 127 -21.90 -5.07 9.80
N ASP A 128 -22.67 -5.83 10.57
CA ASP A 128 -22.59 -5.76 12.03
C ASP A 128 -21.19 -6.23 12.47
N MET A 129 -20.36 -5.27 12.91
CA MET A 129 -18.97 -5.51 13.31
C MET A 129 -18.85 -6.41 14.54
N SER A 130 -19.89 -6.45 15.38
CA SER A 130 -19.98 -7.33 16.54
C SER A 130 -20.57 -8.70 16.21
N ALA A 131 -21.06 -8.91 14.99
CA ALA A 131 -21.56 -10.21 14.57
C ALA A 131 -20.41 -11.21 14.48
N ARG A 132 -20.77 -12.48 14.63
CA ARG A 132 -19.83 -13.57 14.38
C ARG A 132 -19.42 -13.57 12.91
N TYR A 133 -18.13 -13.57 12.64
CA TYR A 133 -17.63 -13.72 11.29
C TYR A 133 -17.95 -15.12 10.74
N ILE A 134 -18.57 -15.17 9.56
CA ILE A 134 -18.88 -16.40 8.84
C ILE A 134 -18.24 -16.30 7.46
N ALA A 135 -17.17 -17.06 7.23
CA ALA A 135 -16.52 -17.12 5.91
C ALA A 135 -17.53 -17.56 4.82
N GLY A 136 -17.72 -16.73 3.80
CA GLY A 136 -18.67 -16.99 2.73
C GLY A 136 -18.29 -18.19 1.85
N ARG A 137 -19.21 -19.17 1.72
CA ARG A 137 -19.22 -20.33 0.78
C ARG A 137 -17.90 -21.06 0.49
N GLY A 138 -16.90 -21.00 1.35
CA GLY A 138 -15.69 -21.83 1.33
C GLY A 138 -15.72 -22.82 2.50
N ARG A 139 -15.18 -24.03 2.30
CA ARG A 139 -15.27 -25.15 3.25
C ARG A 139 -15.14 -24.68 4.71
N TYR A 140 -16.16 -25.01 5.51
CA TYR A 140 -16.17 -24.88 6.95
C TYR A 140 -14.83 -25.36 7.53
N ARG A 141 -13.98 -24.42 7.92
CA ARG A 141 -12.91 -24.70 8.87
C ARG A 141 -13.53 -24.43 10.23
N PRO A 142 -13.66 -25.43 11.12
CA PRO A 142 -13.95 -25.16 12.52
C PRO A 142 -12.73 -24.44 13.09
N GLN A 143 -12.66 -23.12 12.91
CA GLN A 143 -11.81 -22.29 13.74
C GLN A 143 -12.57 -22.11 15.06
N ASP A 144 -12.01 -22.73 16.08
CA ASP A 144 -12.52 -22.90 17.45
C ASP A 144 -12.55 -21.57 18.24
N HIS A 145 -12.53 -20.44 17.54
CA HIS A 145 -12.43 -19.10 18.11
C HIS A 145 -13.59 -18.27 17.57
N HIS A 146 -14.41 -17.76 18.47
CA HIS A 146 -15.47 -16.81 18.15
C HIS A 146 -14.83 -15.49 17.71
N VAL A 147 -14.42 -15.41 16.44
CA VAL A 147 -13.91 -14.20 15.81
C VAL A 147 -15.10 -13.37 15.35
N ASP A 148 -15.19 -12.13 15.81
CA ASP A 148 -16.16 -11.16 15.31
C ASP A 148 -15.70 -10.57 13.97
N VAL A 149 -16.62 -9.91 13.29
CA VAL A 149 -16.38 -9.35 11.95
C VAL A 149 -15.31 -8.26 11.99
N GLU A 150 -15.27 -7.44 13.04
CA GLU A 150 -14.24 -6.43 13.22
C GLU A 150 -12.85 -7.06 13.30
N HIS A 151 -12.67 -8.09 14.13
CA HIS A 151 -11.38 -8.76 14.29
C HIS A 151 -10.90 -9.36 12.99
N HIS A 152 -11.80 -9.97 12.20
CA HIS A 152 -11.44 -10.48 10.89
C HIS A 152 -10.88 -9.37 9.99
N TYR A 153 -11.60 -8.26 9.82
CA TYR A 153 -11.15 -7.20 8.93
C TYR A 153 -9.94 -6.44 9.46
N ARG A 154 -9.88 -6.19 10.77
CA ARG A 154 -8.78 -5.45 11.40
C ARG A 154 -7.51 -6.28 11.46
N ILE A 155 -7.59 -7.50 11.94
CA ILE A 155 -6.40 -8.32 12.22
C ILE A 155 -6.06 -9.20 11.03
N ASP A 156 -6.99 -10.02 10.55
CA ASP A 156 -6.70 -11.01 9.51
C ASP A 156 -6.53 -10.41 8.12
N VAL A 157 -7.13 -9.23 7.87
CA VAL A 157 -7.06 -8.54 6.57
C VAL A 157 -6.15 -7.32 6.65
N PHE A 158 -6.50 -6.29 7.43
CA PHE A 158 -5.80 -5.01 7.45
C PHE A 158 -4.37 -5.12 7.99
N THR A 159 -4.20 -5.61 9.22
CA THR A 159 -2.88 -5.79 9.85
C THR A 159 -2.00 -6.72 9.02
N VAL A 160 -2.51 -7.89 8.61
CA VAL A 160 -1.75 -8.85 7.78
C VAL A 160 -1.29 -8.23 6.46
N ALA A 161 -2.14 -7.48 5.76
CA ALA A 161 -1.77 -6.84 4.50
C ALA A 161 -0.66 -5.80 4.69
N ILE A 162 -0.77 -4.95 5.73
CA ILE A 162 0.22 -3.91 6.02
C ILE A 162 1.55 -4.52 6.47
N ASP A 163 1.50 -5.51 7.35
CA ASP A 163 2.69 -6.21 7.84
C ASP A 163 3.43 -6.94 6.71
N SER A 164 2.70 -7.51 5.75
CA SER A 164 3.30 -8.08 4.54
C SER A 164 4.05 -7.03 3.72
N GLN A 165 3.48 -5.83 3.56
CA GLN A 165 4.13 -4.74 2.84
C GLN A 165 5.37 -4.22 3.58
N LEU A 166 5.29 -4.11 4.91
CA LEU A 166 6.43 -3.77 5.75
C LEU A 166 7.53 -4.83 5.65
N GLN A 167 7.16 -6.10 5.64
CA GLN A 167 8.09 -7.22 5.49
C GLN A 167 8.79 -7.20 4.13
N GLU A 168 8.06 -6.98 3.03
CA GLU A 168 8.66 -6.84 1.70
C GLU A 168 9.64 -5.67 1.65
N LEU A 169 9.27 -4.53 2.23
CA LEU A 169 10.14 -3.36 2.30
C LEU A 169 11.38 -3.62 3.15
N ASN A 170 11.25 -4.35 4.25
CA ASN A 170 12.36 -4.79 5.10
C ASN A 170 13.29 -5.78 4.40
N ASN A 171 12.75 -6.73 3.63
CA ASN A 171 13.53 -7.69 2.87
C ASN A 171 14.35 -7.01 1.77
N LYS A 172 13.73 -6.07 1.05
CA LYS A 172 14.38 -5.30 -0.02
C LYS A 172 15.46 -4.36 0.52
N PHE A 173 15.12 -3.61 1.57
CA PHE A 173 16.04 -2.70 2.26
C PHE A 173 16.45 -3.28 3.62
N ASN A 174 17.07 -4.45 3.57
CA ASN A 174 17.66 -5.09 4.75
C ASN A 174 18.98 -4.39 5.15
N ASP A 175 19.57 -4.81 6.27
CA ASP A 175 20.79 -4.20 6.81
C ASP A 175 21.95 -4.18 5.79
N THR A 176 22.08 -5.24 4.98
CA THR A 176 23.12 -5.33 3.94
C THR A 176 22.88 -4.31 2.82
N THR A 177 21.65 -4.19 2.31
CA THR A 177 21.28 -3.19 1.30
C THR A 177 21.43 -1.77 1.84
N MET A 178 21.03 -1.54 3.09
CA MET A 178 21.16 -0.24 3.73
C MET A 178 22.63 0.14 3.94
N GLU A 179 23.48 -0.80 4.36
CA GLU A 179 24.92 -0.59 4.46
C GLU A 179 25.53 -0.27 3.09
N LEU A 180 25.14 -1.00 2.04
CA LEU A 180 25.58 -0.72 0.68
C LEU A 180 25.22 0.73 0.28
N LEU A 181 23.98 1.15 0.50
CA LEU A 181 23.55 2.52 0.20
C LEU A 181 24.35 3.56 1.01
N VAL A 182 24.58 3.32 2.30
CA VAL A 182 25.39 4.22 3.15
C VAL A 182 26.81 4.34 2.60
N LEU A 183 27.45 3.23 2.21
CA LEU A 183 28.80 3.27 1.63
C LEU A 183 28.81 3.96 0.26
N CYS A 184 27.80 3.72 -0.58
CA CYS A 184 27.67 4.41 -1.87
C CYS A 184 27.45 5.92 -1.71
N SER A 185 26.97 6.41 -0.57
CA SER A 185 26.86 7.85 -0.30
C SER A 185 28.23 8.57 -0.28
N ALA A 186 29.32 7.85 -0.06
CA ALA A 186 30.69 8.40 -0.16
C ALA A 186 31.09 8.74 -1.62
N LEU A 187 30.40 8.18 -2.62
CA LEU A 187 30.59 8.46 -4.04
C LEU A 187 29.74 9.63 -4.55
N ASP A 188 28.95 10.24 -3.68
CA ASP A 188 28.07 11.34 -4.03
C ASP A 188 28.88 12.58 -4.45
N PRO A 189 28.75 13.06 -5.70
CA PRO A 189 29.52 14.20 -6.19
C PRO A 189 29.06 15.54 -5.63
N ARG A 190 27.92 15.60 -4.94
CA ARG A 190 27.36 16.84 -4.41
C ARG A 190 28.25 17.43 -3.31
N ASP A 191 28.18 18.74 -3.17
CA ASP A 191 29.00 19.52 -2.24
C ASP A 191 30.51 19.20 -2.35
N ASN A 192 31.00 18.92 -3.56
CA ASN A 192 32.40 18.57 -3.82
C ASN A 192 32.86 17.32 -3.02
N TYR A 193 32.06 16.24 -3.09
CA TYR A 193 32.36 14.97 -2.41
C TYR A 193 32.49 15.09 -0.88
N LYS A 194 31.68 15.94 -0.26
CA LYS A 194 31.72 16.19 1.20
C LYS A 194 31.63 14.93 2.06
N LEU A 195 30.92 13.90 1.58
CA LEU A 195 30.72 12.63 2.30
C LEU A 195 31.82 11.60 2.03
N PHE A 196 32.79 11.91 1.17
CA PHE A 196 33.84 10.98 0.79
C PHE A 196 34.71 10.60 1.97
N LYS A 197 34.85 9.29 2.18
CA LYS A 197 35.78 8.71 3.14
C LYS A 197 36.45 7.49 2.50
N VAL A 198 37.78 7.51 2.46
CA VAL A 198 38.59 6.43 1.86
C VAL A 198 38.24 5.08 2.47
N ASN A 199 38.07 5.02 3.80
CA ASN A 199 37.71 3.78 4.49
C ASN A 199 36.37 3.21 4.01
N ASP A 200 35.38 4.06 3.75
CA ASP A 200 34.05 3.62 3.29
C ASP A 200 34.14 3.07 1.86
N ILE A 201 34.95 3.70 0.99
CA ILE A 201 35.22 3.20 -0.37
C ILE A 201 35.98 1.86 -0.34
N CYS A 202 37.00 1.73 0.51
CA CYS A 202 37.71 0.47 0.68
C CYS A 202 36.75 -0.63 1.17
N LYS A 203 35.88 -0.32 2.13
CA LYS A 203 34.89 -1.26 2.64
C LYS A 203 33.88 -1.65 1.56
N LEU A 204 33.44 -0.69 0.74
CA LEU A 204 32.55 -0.93 -0.41
C LEU A 204 33.18 -1.91 -1.40
N ALA A 205 34.41 -1.64 -1.83
CA ALA A 205 35.14 -2.48 -2.78
C ALA A 205 35.35 -3.90 -2.22
N VAL A 206 35.86 -4.03 -1.00
CA VAL A 206 36.20 -5.34 -0.41
C VAL A 206 34.95 -6.17 -0.10
N LYS A 207 33.86 -5.54 0.38
CA LYS A 207 32.68 -6.26 0.85
C LYS A 207 31.68 -6.58 -0.26
N PHE A 208 31.47 -5.66 -1.20
CA PHE A 208 30.40 -5.76 -2.20
C PHE A 208 30.88 -6.00 -3.63
N TYR A 209 32.15 -5.70 -3.93
CA TYR A 209 32.75 -5.88 -5.25
C TYR A 209 34.11 -6.62 -5.18
N PRO A 210 34.25 -7.72 -4.43
CA PRO A 210 35.54 -8.35 -4.21
C PRO A 210 36.22 -8.81 -5.52
N ASP A 211 35.44 -9.31 -6.48
CA ASP A 211 35.94 -9.83 -7.76
C ASP A 211 36.47 -8.74 -8.69
N ASP A 212 35.98 -7.50 -8.55
CA ASP A 212 36.41 -6.37 -9.39
C ASP A 212 37.75 -5.77 -8.92
N PHE A 213 38.12 -6.01 -7.66
CA PHE A 213 39.29 -5.41 -7.00
C PHE A 213 40.32 -6.42 -6.48
N THR A 214 40.10 -7.71 -6.71
CA THR A 214 41.11 -8.74 -6.46
C THR A 214 42.06 -8.83 -7.66
N LYS A 215 43.34 -8.58 -7.41
CA LYS A 215 44.47 -8.84 -8.31
C LYS A 215 45.31 -9.97 -7.75
#